data_AF-A0A4C1Y0T1-F1
#
_entry.id   AF-A0A4C1Y0T1-F1
#
_cell.length_a   1.000
_cell.length_b   1.000
_cell.length_c   1.000
_cell.angle_alpha   90.00
_cell.angle_beta   90.00
_cell.angle_gamma   90.00
#
_symmetry.space_group_name_H-M   'P 1'
#
loop_
_entity.id
_entity.type
_entity.pdbx_description
1 polymer ?
#
loop_
_entity_poly.entity_id
_entity_poly.type
_entity_poly.pdbx_seq_one_letter_code
_entity_poly.pdbx_strand_id
1 'polypeptide(L)'
;MLRPIELTFGMCTHTHTHTRDPRNVEKSWASALRVASAFPTISEQAVCVISGILSLRVLAEERQILCLRKSSSALSAEELREEEQQNSICRRQLQWDAAKKGRGTHRVIPQIDVWLNRNHSEVNYYLTQML
;
A
#
# COMPACT_ATOMS: atom_id res chain seq x y z
N MET A 1 24.19 -28.19 41.87
CA MET A 1 25.14 -27.95 40.75
C MET A 1 24.32 -27.48 39.56
N LEU A 2 24.19 -26.16 39.35
CA LEU A 2 24.91 -25.30 38.38
C LEU A 2 24.45 -25.49 36.90
N ARG A 3 23.95 -24.39 36.29
CA ARG A 3 23.49 -24.24 34.87
C ARG A 3 24.68 -24.28 33.87
N PRO A 4 24.50 -24.30 32.51
CA PRO A 4 23.97 -23.21 31.64
C PRO A 4 23.08 -23.70 30.45
N ILE A 5 22.00 -23.02 30.02
CA ILE A 5 21.90 -21.95 29.00
C ILE A 5 22.74 -22.21 27.74
N GLU A 6 22.10 -22.64 26.65
CA GLU A 6 22.52 -22.32 25.28
C GLU A 6 21.27 -21.91 24.47
N LEU A 7 21.17 -20.60 24.28
CA LEU A 7 20.26 -19.92 23.37
C LEU A 7 20.81 -20.10 21.94
N THR A 8 20.42 -21.17 21.25
CA THR A 8 20.48 -21.13 19.77
C THR A 8 19.26 -20.39 19.27
N PHE A 9 19.38 -19.06 19.30
CA PHE A 9 18.59 -18.13 18.51
C PHE A 9 18.83 -18.49 17.05
N GLY A 10 18.04 -19.44 16.53
CA GLY A 10 17.95 -19.69 15.10
C GLY A 10 17.41 -18.44 14.46
N MET A 11 18.31 -17.57 13.99
CA MET A 11 18.00 -16.42 13.17
C MET A 11 17.23 -16.91 11.94
N CYS A 12 15.91 -16.92 12.06
CA CYS A 12 15.02 -17.15 10.96
C CYS A 12 15.07 -15.87 10.13
N THR A 13 16.08 -15.77 9.26
CA THR A 13 16.10 -14.80 8.17
C THR A 13 14.92 -15.14 7.27
N HIS A 14 13.73 -14.65 7.64
CA HIS A 14 12.61 -14.53 6.73
C HIS A 14 13.03 -13.51 5.68
N THR A 15 13.81 -13.95 4.70
CA THR A 15 13.76 -13.38 3.37
C THR A 15 12.35 -13.67 2.89
N HIS A 16 11.43 -12.75 3.18
CA HIS A 16 10.07 -12.79 2.68
C HIS A 16 10.16 -12.62 1.16
N THR A 17 10.43 -13.72 0.47
CA THR A 17 10.42 -13.79 -0.98
C THR A 17 9.02 -13.42 -1.40
N HIS A 18 8.91 -12.22 -1.96
CA HIS A 18 7.72 -11.57 -2.45
C HIS A 18 7.10 -12.38 -3.59
N THR A 19 6.34 -13.43 -3.26
CA THR A 19 5.52 -14.15 -4.23
C THR A 19 4.24 -13.35 -4.45
N ARG A 20 4.17 -12.65 -5.59
CA ARG A 20 2.92 -12.16 -6.20
C ARG A 20 2.01 -13.35 -6.43
N ASP A 21 0.98 -13.57 -5.60
CA ASP A 21 -0.15 -14.41 -6.03
C ASP A 21 -0.96 -13.58 -7.04
N PRO A 22 -0.97 -13.96 -8.33
CA PRO A 22 -1.62 -13.18 -9.38
C PRO A 22 -3.13 -13.03 -9.16
N ARG A 23 -3.77 -13.99 -8.49
CA ARG A 23 -5.24 -14.01 -8.33
C ARG A 23 -5.77 -12.91 -7.40
N ASN A 24 -4.96 -12.48 -6.43
CA ASN A 24 -5.35 -11.41 -5.50
C ASN A 24 -5.03 -10.02 -6.09
N VAL A 25 -3.97 -9.96 -6.91
CA VAL A 25 -3.57 -8.78 -7.68
C VAL A 25 -4.65 -8.39 -8.70
N GLU A 26 -5.17 -9.37 -9.45
CA GLU A 26 -6.18 -9.13 -10.48
C GLU A 26 -7.48 -8.50 -9.95
N LYS A 27 -7.93 -8.90 -8.76
CA LYS A 27 -9.18 -8.41 -8.17
C LYS A 27 -9.11 -6.95 -7.75
N SER A 28 -8.00 -6.54 -7.11
CA SER A 28 -7.80 -5.14 -6.69
C SER A 28 -7.56 -4.23 -7.89
N TRP A 29 -6.89 -4.75 -8.91
CA TRP A 29 -6.56 -4.01 -10.12
C TRP A 29 -7.80 -3.69 -10.96
N ALA A 30 -8.68 -4.67 -11.15
CA ALA A 30 -9.90 -4.49 -11.95
C ALA A 30 -10.89 -3.47 -11.35
N SER A 31 -11.00 -3.38 -10.02
CA SER A 31 -11.83 -2.36 -9.36
C SER A 31 -11.20 -0.97 -9.47
N ALA A 32 -9.88 -0.87 -9.29
CA ALA A 32 -9.16 0.40 -9.43
C ALA A 32 -9.24 0.98 -10.85
N LEU A 33 -9.19 0.11 -11.88
CA LEU A 33 -9.40 0.54 -13.28
C LEU A 33 -10.77 1.16 -13.51
N ARG A 34 -11.82 0.62 -12.88
CA ARG A 34 -13.19 1.15 -13.02
C ARG A 34 -13.32 2.51 -12.34
N VAL A 35 -12.77 2.66 -11.15
CA VAL A 35 -12.80 3.94 -10.42
C VAL A 35 -11.97 5.01 -11.12
N ALA A 36 -10.82 4.66 -11.69
CA ALA A 36 -10.04 5.60 -12.49
C ALA A 36 -10.55 5.77 -13.92
N SER A 37 -11.44 4.90 -14.41
CA SER A 37 -11.76 4.78 -15.84
C SER A 37 -10.51 4.66 -16.73
N ALA A 38 -9.54 3.86 -16.28
CA ALA A 38 -8.21 3.70 -16.86
C ALA A 38 -8.15 2.58 -17.92
N PHE A 39 -7.19 2.69 -18.85
CA PHE A 39 -6.88 1.58 -19.76
C PHE A 39 -6.21 0.40 -19.02
N PRO A 40 -6.48 -0.85 -19.43
CA PRO A 40 -5.88 -2.04 -18.83
C PRO A 40 -4.37 -2.20 -19.12
N THR A 41 -3.76 -1.30 -19.89
CA THR A 41 -2.31 -1.26 -20.11
C THR A 41 -1.57 -0.53 -18.98
N ILE A 42 -2.30 0.18 -18.11
CA ILE A 42 -1.73 0.91 -16.98
C ILE A 42 -1.29 -0.08 -15.88
N SER A 43 -0.10 0.18 -15.32
CA SER A 43 0.42 -0.65 -14.24
C SER A 43 -0.45 -0.57 -12.98
N GLU A 44 -0.52 -1.66 -12.23
CA GLU A 44 -1.25 -1.75 -10.96
C GLU A 44 -0.92 -0.60 -9.98
N GLN A 45 0.37 -0.30 -9.84
CA GLN A 45 0.81 0.77 -8.93
C GLN A 45 0.32 2.14 -9.38
N ALA A 46 0.37 2.42 -10.69
CA ALA A 46 -0.13 3.67 -11.24
C ALA A 46 -1.65 3.79 -11.09
N VAL A 47 -2.43 2.73 -11.37
CA VAL A 47 -3.89 2.81 -11.23
C VAL A 47 -4.33 2.95 -9.77
N CYS A 48 -3.63 2.32 -8.81
CA CYS A 48 -3.90 2.51 -7.38
C CYS A 48 -3.57 3.93 -6.89
N VAL A 49 -2.51 4.56 -7.42
CA VAL A 49 -2.21 5.97 -7.13
C VAL A 49 -3.28 6.88 -7.74
N ILE A 50 -3.59 6.70 -9.03
CA ILE A 50 -4.56 7.51 -9.76
C ILE A 50 -5.94 7.43 -9.10
N SER A 51 -6.45 6.22 -8.84
CA SER A 51 -7.78 6.00 -8.23
C SER A 51 -7.86 6.39 -6.75
N GLY A 52 -6.73 6.64 -6.09
CA GLY A 52 -6.66 6.78 -4.64
C GLY A 52 -7.00 5.49 -3.86
N ILE A 53 -7.29 4.38 -4.55
CA ILE A 53 -7.64 3.11 -3.93
C ILE A 53 -6.37 2.45 -3.40
N LEU A 54 -6.44 2.10 -2.13
CA LEU A 54 -5.44 1.26 -1.50
C LEU A 54 -5.56 -0.15 -2.04
N SER A 55 -4.44 -0.74 -2.48
CA SER A 55 -4.46 -2.12 -2.99
C SER A 55 -4.97 -3.07 -1.90
N LEU A 56 -5.77 -4.07 -2.29
CA LEU A 56 -6.42 -5.00 -1.33
C LEU A 56 -5.44 -5.65 -0.36
N ARG A 57 -4.20 -5.91 -0.79
CA ARG A 57 -3.15 -6.43 0.06
C ARG A 57 -2.77 -5.43 1.16
N VAL A 58 -2.51 -4.18 0.78
CA VAL A 58 -2.12 -3.15 1.74
C VAL A 58 -3.27 -2.88 2.72
N LEU A 59 -4.53 -2.88 2.25
CA LEU A 59 -5.71 -2.84 3.11
C LEU A 59 -5.79 -4.02 4.10
N ALA A 60 -5.48 -5.23 3.64
CA ALA A 60 -5.51 -6.42 4.49
C ALA A 60 -4.42 -6.36 5.56
N GLU A 61 -3.22 -5.91 5.18
CA GLU A 61 -2.09 -5.73 6.10
C GLU A 61 -2.38 -4.64 7.14
N GLU A 62 -2.91 -3.48 6.74
CA GLU A 62 -3.36 -2.44 7.68
C GLU A 62 -4.38 -2.99 8.67
N ARG A 63 -5.39 -3.73 8.19
CA ARG A 63 -6.42 -4.33 9.06
C ARG A 63 -5.84 -5.35 10.02
N GLN A 64 -4.88 -6.15 9.57
CA GLN A 64 -4.20 -7.13 10.42
C GLN A 64 -3.37 -6.42 11.50
N ILE A 65 -2.60 -5.40 11.14
CA ILE A 65 -1.78 -4.61 12.07
C ILE A 65 -2.68 -3.90 13.09
N LEU A 66 -3.76 -3.27 12.66
CA LEU A 66 -4.73 -2.65 13.55
C LEU A 66 -5.36 -3.67 14.51
N CYS A 67 -5.72 -4.86 14.03
CA CYS A 67 -6.28 -5.90 14.89
C CYS A 67 -5.27 -6.39 15.96
N LEU A 68 -4.00 -6.57 15.59
CA LEU A 68 -2.92 -6.97 16.50
C LEU A 68 -2.52 -5.86 17.48
N ARG A 69 -2.57 -4.61 17.05
CA ARG A 69 -2.18 -3.46 17.87
C ARG A 69 -3.30 -3.08 18.84
N LYS A 70 -4.56 -3.20 18.42
CA LYS A 70 -5.76 -3.01 19.26
C LYS A 70 -5.76 -3.88 20.51
N SER A 71 -5.22 -5.09 20.44
CA SER A 71 -5.10 -5.98 21.60
C SER A 71 -3.94 -5.64 22.53
N SER A 72 -2.98 -4.82 22.10
CA SER A 72 -1.72 -4.57 22.80
C SER A 72 -1.48 -3.11 23.23
N SER A 73 -2.24 -2.15 22.70
CA SER A 73 -2.01 -0.71 22.93
C SER A 73 -3.11 -0.03 23.75
N ALA A 74 -2.72 0.91 24.61
CA ALA A 74 -3.63 1.78 25.37
C ALA A 74 -4.12 3.03 24.60
N LEU A 75 -3.72 3.20 23.34
CA LEU A 75 -4.11 4.33 22.48
C LEU A 75 -5.56 4.24 22.02
N SER A 76 -6.15 5.38 21.70
CA SER A 76 -7.48 5.47 21.11
C SER A 76 -7.55 4.70 19.79
N ALA A 77 -8.73 4.19 19.45
CA ALA A 77 -8.97 3.55 18.15
C ALA A 77 -8.62 4.47 16.98
N GLU A 78 -8.79 5.78 17.15
CA GLU A 78 -8.63 6.78 16.11
C GLU A 78 -7.16 7.11 15.87
N GLU A 79 -6.40 7.34 16.94
CA GLU A 79 -4.95 7.59 16.88
C GLU A 79 -4.21 6.43 16.19
N LEU A 80 -4.62 5.19 16.46
CA LEU A 80 -4.07 4.01 15.80
C LEU A 80 -4.37 3.96 14.30
N ARG A 81 -5.54 4.42 13.87
CA ARG A 81 -5.91 4.46 12.45
C ARG A 81 -5.09 5.50 11.72
N GLU A 82 -4.96 6.70 12.28
CA GLU A 82 -4.19 7.78 11.68
C GLU A 82 -2.70 7.40 11.54
N GLU A 83 -2.12 6.79 12.58
CA GLU A 83 -0.74 6.33 12.54
C GLU A 83 -0.53 5.25 11.48
N GLU A 84 -1.42 4.27 11.40
CA GLU A 84 -1.30 3.19 10.42
C GLU A 84 -1.54 3.70 8.99
N GLN A 85 -2.46 4.63 8.81
CA GLN A 85 -2.69 5.31 7.53
C GLN A 85 -1.44 6.07 7.09
N GLN A 86 -0.75 6.78 7.99
CA GLN A 86 0.48 7.48 7.66
C GLN A 86 1.61 6.50 7.30
N ASN A 87 1.72 5.39 8.06
CA ASN A 87 2.69 4.33 7.78
C ASN A 87 2.45 3.68 6.42
N SER A 88 1.19 3.46 6.06
CA SER A 88 0.84 2.86 4.77
C SER A 88 1.12 3.80 3.61
N ILE A 89 0.83 5.11 3.75
CA ILE A 89 1.20 6.13 2.77
C ILE A 89 2.72 6.17 2.56
N CYS A 90 3.50 6.16 3.65
CA CYS A 90 4.96 6.16 3.56
C CYS A 90 5.49 4.92 2.82
N ARG A 91 4.97 3.73 3.17
CA ARG A 91 5.33 2.48 2.52
C ARG A 91 4.98 2.48 1.03
N ARG A 92 3.82 3.03 0.67
CA ARG A 92 3.40 3.20 -0.74
C ARG A 92 4.29 4.17 -1.48
N GLN A 93 4.68 5.28 -0.85
CA GLN A 93 5.59 6.26 -1.44
C GLN A 93 6.93 5.60 -1.79
N LEU A 94 7.49 4.80 -0.87
CA LEU A 94 8.72 4.05 -1.12
C LEU A 94 8.57 3.06 -2.29
N GLN A 95 7.44 2.34 -2.36
CA GLN A 95 7.16 1.43 -3.48
C GLN A 95 6.97 2.18 -4.80
N TRP A 96 6.39 3.36 -4.76
CA TRP A 96 6.17 4.21 -5.92
C TRP A 96 7.47 4.79 -6.46
N ASP A 97 8.35 5.22 -5.59
CA ASP A 97 9.68 5.72 -5.96
C ASP A 97 10.59 4.60 -6.50
N ALA A 98 10.45 3.37 -5.97
CA ALA A 98 11.16 2.20 -6.45
C ALA A 98 10.57 1.58 -7.72
N ALA A 99 9.33 1.93 -8.10
CA ALA A 99 8.63 1.31 -9.22
C ALA A 99 9.28 1.69 -10.56
N LYS A 100 9.70 0.67 -11.32
CA LYS A 100 10.20 0.85 -12.70
C LYS A 100 9.09 1.12 -13.72
N LYS A 101 7.86 0.69 -13.43
CA LYS A 101 6.68 0.87 -14.28
C LYS A 101 5.89 2.11 -13.82
N GLY A 102 5.27 2.82 -14.75
CA GLY A 102 4.46 4.00 -14.42
C GLY A 102 5.28 5.29 -14.20
N ARG A 103 6.51 5.38 -14.73
CA ARG A 103 7.39 6.56 -14.56
C ARG A 103 6.81 7.85 -15.14
N GLY A 104 6.00 7.75 -16.19
CA GLY A 104 5.24 8.90 -16.73
C GLY A 104 4.30 9.46 -15.67
N THR A 105 3.46 8.61 -15.08
CA THR A 105 2.56 8.96 -13.99
C THR A 105 3.31 9.42 -12.73
N HIS A 106 4.45 8.82 -12.40
CA HIS A 106 5.30 9.26 -11.27
C HIS A 106 5.82 10.70 -11.46
N ARG A 107 6.14 11.08 -12.70
CA ARG A 107 6.55 12.44 -13.03
C ARG A 107 5.43 13.47 -12.80
N VAL A 108 4.17 13.06 -12.98
CA VAL A 108 3.01 13.94 -12.77
C VAL A 108 2.54 13.90 -11.31
N ILE A 109 2.61 12.73 -10.67
CA ILE A 109 2.19 12.48 -9.30
C ILE A 109 3.37 11.91 -8.52
N PRO A 110 4.32 12.74 -8.09
CA PRO A 110 5.49 12.26 -7.35
C PRO A 110 5.15 11.97 -5.88
N GLN A 111 4.23 12.73 -5.28
CA GLN A 111 3.85 12.62 -3.87
C GLN A 111 2.43 12.09 -3.73
N ILE A 112 2.28 10.91 -3.12
CA ILE A 112 0.99 10.24 -2.96
C ILE A 112 0.12 10.99 -1.94
N ASP A 113 0.70 11.47 -0.84
CA ASP A 113 -0.06 12.15 0.22
C ASP A 113 -0.78 13.41 -0.29
N VAL A 114 -0.05 14.27 -1.02
CA VAL A 114 -0.60 15.48 -1.63
C VAL A 114 -1.71 15.15 -2.63
N TRP A 115 -1.55 14.05 -3.38
CA TRP A 115 -2.57 13.59 -4.32
C TRP A 115 -3.84 13.09 -3.63
N LEU A 116 -3.72 12.40 -2.49
CA LEU A 116 -4.87 11.92 -1.72
C LEU A 116 -5.60 13.06 -1.00
N ASN A 117 -4.86 14.07 -0.51
CA ASN A 117 -5.40 15.19 0.26
C ASN A 117 -5.88 16.38 -0.60
N ARG A 118 -6.02 16.21 -1.91
CA ARG A 118 -6.44 17.29 -2.82
C ARG A 118 -7.93 17.61 -2.64
N ASN A 119 -8.26 18.91 -2.49
CA ASN A 119 -9.64 19.38 -2.31
C ASN A 119 -10.52 19.29 -3.57
N HIS A 120 -9.94 19.24 -4.77
CA HIS A 120 -10.67 19.28 -6.04
C HIS A 120 -10.70 17.91 -6.78
N SER A 121 -11.92 17.39 -6.83
CA SER A 121 -12.57 16.47 -7.80
C SER A 121 -12.12 15.01 -7.90
N GLU A 122 -13.15 14.19 -8.13
CA GLU A 122 -13.09 12.81 -8.64
C GLU A 122 -12.01 12.61 -9.71
N VAL A 123 -11.56 11.37 -9.80
CA VAL A 123 -10.66 10.93 -10.86
C VAL A 123 -11.48 10.74 -12.12
N ASN A 124 -11.61 11.80 -12.92
CA ASN A 124 -12.45 11.79 -14.11
C ASN A 124 -11.75 11.05 -15.27
N TYR A 125 -12.53 10.45 -16.17
CA TYR A 125 -12.02 9.76 -17.38
C TYR A 125 -10.95 10.58 -18.12
N TYR A 126 -11.19 11.87 -18.36
CA TYR A 126 -10.25 12.74 -19.08
C TYR A 126 -8.93 12.98 -18.34
N LEU A 127 -8.95 13.01 -17.01
CA LEU A 127 -7.75 13.16 -16.19
C LEU A 127 -6.87 11.91 -16.30
N THR A 128 -7.50 10.73 -16.25
CA THR A 128 -6.80 9.45 -16.39
C THR A 128 -6.24 9.24 -17.79
N GLN A 129 -6.89 9.77 -18.83
CA GLN A 129 -6.39 9.72 -20.21
C GLN A 129 -5.17 10.63 -20.46
N MET A 130 -4.98 11.66 -19.62
CA MET A 130 -3.84 12.57 -19.72
C MET A 130 -2.57 12.08 -19.00
N LEU A 131 -2.71 11.09 -18.11
CA LEU A 131 -1.68 10.57 -17.19
C LEU A 131 -1.02 9.27 -17.68
#